data_AF-A0A0F9DJM5-F1
#
_entry.id   AF-A0A0F9DJM5-F1
#
_cell.length_a   1.000
_cell.length_b   1.000
_cell.length_c   1.000
_cell.angle_alpha   90.00
_cell.angle_beta   90.00
_cell.angle_gamma   90.00
#
_symmetry.space_group_name_H-M   'P 1'
#
loop_
_entity.id
_entity.type
_entity.pdbx_description
1 polymer ?
#
loop_
_entity_poly.entity_id
_entity_poly.type
_entity_poly.pdbx_seq_one_letter_code
_entity_poly.pdbx_strand_id
1 'polypeptide(L)'
;MMKTIQETETATAAIVGRFQLPNLHNAHRQLFEEVLKKHQRVLVFIGVSRILGTRNDPMDFITRKNMIEETFPEVTCLPLGDIPGNDEAWSQLLDSAIHLIAPIGQITLYGGRDSFVEHYHGKHQTVELDAFKWVTGTDIREAVGRTPLASEEARKGVIYLAENQYPRVNQVVDIAIMRNEGDSRQVLLGQRRDDRDSSLNWRFPGGFVDASDASLEAACRRESKEETNIMAESPEYLCSMPIRDSRMKGGDIIMTAFFKAEHVMGSPGAGDDLGRVGWFDLLKLSKGYVYPNHLPLLEALIASEIASGGE
;
A
#
# COMPACT_ATOMS: atom_id res chain seq x y z
N MET A 1 -47.36 1.27 -18.66
CA MET A 1 -46.89 0.71 -19.95
C MET A 1 -45.43 0.33 -19.78
N MET A 2 -45.16 -0.93 -19.47
CA MET A 2 -43.79 -1.45 -19.38
C MET A 2 -43.25 -1.55 -20.81
N LYS A 3 -42.15 -0.84 -21.11
CA LYS A 3 -41.40 -1.09 -22.34
C LYS A 3 -40.65 -2.40 -22.12
N THR A 4 -41.20 -3.48 -22.67
CA THR A 4 -40.43 -4.71 -22.91
C THR A 4 -39.32 -4.34 -23.89
N ILE A 5 -38.08 -4.25 -23.39
CA ILE A 5 -36.89 -4.11 -24.23
C ILE A 5 -36.76 -5.45 -24.96
N GLN A 6 -36.91 -5.45 -26.29
CA GLN A 6 -36.61 -6.62 -27.11
C GLN A 6 -35.12 -6.96 -26.90
N GLU A 7 -34.84 -8.09 -26.28
CA GLU A 7 -33.49 -8.65 -26.17
C GLU A 7 -33.00 -8.98 -27.58
N THR A 8 -32.11 -8.15 -28.12
CA THR A 8 -31.34 -8.50 -29.31
C THR A 8 -30.32 -9.55 -28.91
N GLU A 9 -30.52 -10.80 -29.32
CA GLU A 9 -29.50 -11.86 -29.26
C GLU A 9 -28.27 -11.43 -30.07
N THR A 10 -27.32 -10.77 -29.43
CA THR A 10 -26.05 -10.41 -30.08
C THR A 10 -25.14 -11.65 -30.16
N ALA A 11 -24.33 -11.79 -31.21
CA ALA A 11 -23.44 -12.94 -31.32
C ALA A 11 -22.34 -12.98 -30.23
N THR A 12 -21.95 -11.80 -29.72
CA THR A 12 -20.91 -11.65 -28.70
C THR A 12 -21.40 -10.80 -27.54
N ALA A 13 -21.00 -11.19 -26.33
CA ALA A 13 -21.19 -10.45 -25.10
C ALA A 13 -19.87 -10.27 -24.35
N ALA A 14 -19.81 -9.27 -23.47
CA ALA A 14 -18.69 -9.07 -22.57
C ALA A 14 -19.17 -8.92 -21.12
N ILE A 15 -18.56 -9.67 -20.20
CA ILE A 15 -18.75 -9.52 -18.75
C ILE A 15 -17.57 -8.70 -18.23
N VAL A 16 -17.81 -7.73 -17.34
CA VAL A 16 -16.73 -6.94 -16.71
C VAL A 16 -16.79 -7.07 -15.20
N GLY A 17 -15.66 -7.34 -14.55
CA GLY A 17 -15.61 -7.46 -13.09
C GLY A 17 -14.20 -7.63 -12.52
N ARG A 18 -14.08 -7.54 -11.18
CA ARG A 18 -12.80 -7.74 -10.47
C ARG A 18 -12.55 -9.17 -10.03
N PHE A 19 -13.59 -9.93 -9.67
CA PHE A 19 -13.50 -11.35 -9.28
C PHE A 19 -12.44 -11.66 -8.20
N GLN A 20 -12.28 -10.76 -7.21
CA GLN A 20 -11.31 -10.89 -6.12
C GLN A 20 -11.87 -11.75 -4.97
N LEU A 21 -12.11 -13.04 -5.25
CA LEU A 21 -12.67 -14.02 -4.32
C LEU A 21 -11.99 -15.38 -4.47
N PRO A 22 -11.99 -16.24 -3.43
CA PRO A 22 -11.42 -17.58 -3.53
C PRO A 22 -12.13 -18.46 -4.58
N ASN A 23 -13.42 -18.19 -4.84
CA ASN A 23 -14.24 -18.87 -5.84
C ASN A 23 -15.34 -17.93 -6.35
N LEU A 24 -15.85 -18.20 -7.56
CA LEU A 24 -17.06 -17.55 -8.05
C LEU A 24 -18.26 -17.95 -7.18
N HIS A 25 -18.81 -16.98 -6.44
CA HIS A 25 -20.05 -17.17 -5.68
C HIS A 25 -21.28 -17.25 -6.60
N ASN A 26 -22.43 -17.63 -6.06
CA ASN A 26 -23.67 -17.89 -6.83
C ASN A 26 -24.08 -16.74 -7.77
N ALA A 27 -23.96 -15.48 -7.35
CA ALA A 27 -24.33 -14.35 -8.21
C ALA A 27 -23.44 -14.22 -9.46
N HIS A 28 -22.13 -14.51 -9.34
CA HIS A 28 -21.23 -14.58 -10.49
C HIS A 28 -21.62 -15.75 -11.38
N ARG A 29 -21.86 -16.94 -10.81
CA ARG A 29 -22.23 -18.12 -11.60
C ARG A 29 -23.50 -17.87 -12.41
N GLN A 30 -24.52 -17.32 -11.78
CA GLN A 30 -25.78 -16.97 -12.44
C GLN A 30 -25.58 -15.95 -13.57
N LEU A 31 -24.77 -14.90 -13.34
CA LEU A 31 -24.41 -13.93 -14.39
C LEU A 31 -23.79 -14.63 -15.61
N PHE A 32 -22.80 -15.49 -15.38
CA PHE A 32 -22.13 -16.22 -16.46
C PHE A 32 -23.09 -17.19 -17.19
N GLU A 33 -23.88 -17.96 -16.44
CA GLU A 33 -24.85 -18.90 -17.00
C GLU A 33 -25.92 -18.21 -17.86
N GLU A 34 -26.46 -17.07 -17.41
CA GLU A 34 -27.46 -16.32 -18.17
C GLU A 34 -26.87 -15.70 -19.44
N VAL A 35 -25.63 -15.21 -19.40
CA VAL A 35 -24.95 -14.67 -20.57
C VAL A 35 -24.60 -15.78 -21.58
N LEU A 36 -24.11 -16.93 -21.11
CA LEU A 36 -23.77 -18.08 -21.96
C LEU A 36 -25.00 -18.71 -22.63
N LYS A 37 -26.19 -18.63 -22.03
CA LYS A 37 -27.45 -19.06 -22.67
C LYS A 37 -27.84 -18.18 -23.86
N LYS A 38 -27.47 -16.90 -23.82
CA LYS A 38 -27.90 -15.88 -24.80
C LYS A 38 -26.89 -15.60 -25.91
N HIS A 39 -25.61 -15.92 -25.68
CA HIS A 39 -24.51 -15.50 -26.55
C HIS A 39 -23.55 -16.64 -26.89
N GLN A 40 -23.20 -16.78 -28.17
CA GLN A 40 -22.27 -17.82 -28.64
C GLN A 40 -20.82 -17.55 -28.25
N ARG A 41 -20.45 -16.27 -28.10
CA ARG A 41 -19.09 -15.85 -27.71
C ARG A 41 -19.17 -14.92 -26.50
N VAL A 42 -18.46 -15.26 -25.43
CA VAL A 42 -18.44 -14.47 -24.20
C VAL A 42 -17.00 -14.07 -23.86
N LEU A 43 -16.75 -12.77 -23.84
CA LEU A 43 -15.51 -12.18 -23.36
C LEU A 43 -15.67 -11.83 -21.87
N VAL A 44 -14.61 -11.94 -21.08
CA VAL A 44 -14.62 -11.56 -19.66
C VAL A 44 -13.46 -10.61 -19.41
N PHE A 45 -13.76 -9.33 -19.22
CA PHE A 45 -12.77 -8.33 -18.85
C PHE A 45 -12.58 -8.30 -17.34
N ILE A 46 -11.40 -8.70 -16.91
CA ILE A 46 -10.99 -8.77 -15.52
C ILE A 46 -10.21 -7.49 -15.18
N GLY A 47 -10.74 -6.67 -14.28
CA GLY A 47 -10.11 -5.43 -13.84
C GLY A 47 -8.76 -5.69 -13.16
N VAL A 48 -7.71 -4.96 -13.55
CA VAL A 48 -6.34 -5.11 -13.03
C VAL A 48 -5.91 -3.82 -12.35
N SER A 49 -5.69 -3.90 -11.03
CA SER A 49 -5.13 -2.82 -10.23
C SER A 49 -3.64 -2.63 -10.54
N ARG A 50 -3.14 -1.41 -10.31
CA ARG A 50 -1.70 -1.10 -10.42
C ARG A 50 -0.87 -1.75 -9.32
N ILE A 51 -1.49 -2.01 -8.17
CA ILE A 51 -0.83 -2.57 -6.99
C ILE A 51 -1.47 -3.93 -6.70
N LEU A 52 -0.64 -4.97 -6.72
CA LEU A 52 -1.00 -6.34 -6.40
C LEU A 52 -0.94 -6.59 -4.89
N GLY A 53 -1.78 -7.49 -4.39
CA GLY A 53 -1.69 -8.00 -3.01
C GLY A 53 -2.28 -7.05 -1.96
N THR A 54 -3.18 -6.15 -2.36
CA THR A 54 -3.91 -5.31 -1.43
C THR A 54 -5.10 -6.07 -0.83
N ARG A 55 -5.73 -5.52 0.23
CA ARG A 55 -6.93 -6.13 0.83
C ARG A 55 -8.11 -6.25 -0.15
N ASN A 56 -8.21 -5.32 -1.10
CA ASN A 56 -9.29 -5.29 -2.09
C ASN A 56 -8.92 -6.00 -3.39
N ASP A 57 -7.63 -6.02 -3.74
CA ASP A 57 -7.08 -6.70 -4.92
C ASP A 57 -5.96 -7.68 -4.54
N PRO A 58 -6.30 -8.78 -3.84
CA PRO A 58 -5.31 -9.74 -3.37
C PRO A 58 -4.69 -10.59 -4.49
N MET A 59 -5.41 -10.80 -5.61
CA MET A 59 -4.99 -11.72 -6.68
C MET A 59 -4.68 -10.99 -7.99
N ASP A 60 -3.71 -11.53 -8.72
CA ASP A 60 -3.35 -11.05 -10.05
C ASP A 60 -4.36 -11.49 -11.12
N PHE A 61 -4.12 -11.05 -12.36
CA PHE A 61 -4.96 -11.42 -13.49
C PHE A 61 -4.98 -12.93 -13.77
N ILE A 62 -3.82 -13.60 -13.75
CA ILE A 62 -3.70 -15.01 -14.16
C ILE A 62 -4.43 -15.92 -13.19
N THR A 63 -4.31 -15.67 -11.89
CA THR A 63 -5.00 -16.40 -10.82
C THR A 63 -6.52 -16.35 -11.00
N ARG A 64 -7.05 -15.16 -11.29
CA ARG A 64 -8.49 -14.96 -11.50
C ARG A 64 -8.97 -15.51 -12.83
N LYS A 65 -8.16 -15.39 -13.89
CA LYS A 65 -8.40 -16.02 -15.19
C LYS A 65 -8.55 -17.53 -15.02
N ASN A 66 -7.60 -18.19 -14.35
CA ASN A 66 -7.64 -19.64 -14.15
C ASN A 66 -8.88 -20.05 -13.35
N MET A 67 -9.23 -19.33 -12.28
CA MET A 67 -10.46 -19.60 -11.50
C MET A 67 -11.73 -19.53 -12.37
N ILE A 68 -11.82 -18.53 -13.26
CA ILE A 68 -12.97 -18.34 -14.12
C ILE A 68 -13.01 -19.41 -15.21
N GLU A 69 -11.92 -19.65 -15.91
CA GLU A 69 -11.83 -20.62 -17.02
C GLU A 69 -11.95 -22.07 -16.54
N GLU A 70 -11.57 -22.38 -15.30
CA GLU A 70 -11.84 -23.69 -14.68
C GLU A 70 -13.34 -23.90 -14.45
N THR A 71 -14.08 -22.83 -14.14
CA THR A 71 -15.53 -22.91 -13.91
C THR A 71 -16.33 -22.82 -15.22
N PHE A 72 -15.89 -22.00 -16.16
CA PHE A 72 -16.55 -21.68 -17.42
C PHE A 72 -15.53 -21.72 -18.58
N PRO A 73 -15.16 -22.91 -19.08
CA PRO A 73 -14.11 -23.07 -20.08
C PRO A 73 -14.44 -22.48 -21.45
N GLU A 74 -15.70 -22.13 -21.71
CA GLU A 74 -16.15 -21.54 -22.98
C GLU A 74 -15.89 -20.04 -23.10
N VAL A 75 -15.54 -19.36 -21.99
CA VAL A 75 -15.31 -17.91 -21.99
C VAL A 75 -13.86 -17.56 -22.32
N THR A 76 -13.64 -16.33 -22.79
CA THR A 76 -12.29 -15.79 -23.01
C THR A 76 -11.98 -14.69 -22.01
N CYS A 77 -11.07 -14.93 -21.07
CA CYS A 77 -10.66 -13.94 -20.07
C CYS A 77 -9.58 -12.97 -20.59
N LEU A 78 -9.76 -11.68 -20.35
CA LEU A 78 -8.92 -10.60 -20.84
C LEU A 78 -8.65 -9.58 -19.72
N PRO A 79 -7.44 -9.00 -19.63
CA PRO A 79 -7.15 -7.99 -18.63
C PRO A 79 -7.74 -6.64 -19.05
N LEU A 80 -8.14 -5.83 -18.07
CA LEU A 80 -8.54 -4.44 -18.26
C LEU A 80 -7.91 -3.58 -17.18
N GLY A 81 -7.03 -2.64 -17.55
CA GLY A 81 -6.35 -1.77 -16.59
C GLY A 81 -7.26 -0.72 -15.97
N ASP A 82 -6.98 -0.34 -14.72
CA ASP A 82 -7.66 0.77 -14.04
C ASP A 82 -7.23 2.15 -14.58
N ILE A 83 -8.21 3.03 -14.79
CA ILE A 83 -7.99 4.48 -15.00
C ILE A 83 -8.73 5.25 -13.89
N PRO A 84 -8.08 5.48 -12.73
CA PRO A 84 -8.73 6.11 -11.58
C PRO A 84 -9.19 7.53 -11.89
N GLY A 85 -10.45 7.85 -11.53
CA GLY A 85 -11.01 9.20 -11.62
C GLY A 85 -11.35 9.68 -13.04
N ASN A 86 -11.41 8.77 -14.02
CA ASN A 86 -11.77 9.12 -15.40
C ASN A 86 -12.52 7.95 -16.08
N ASP A 87 -13.84 7.95 -15.88
CA ASP A 87 -14.76 6.91 -16.34
C ASP A 87 -14.90 6.91 -17.88
N GLU A 88 -14.80 8.07 -18.53
CA GLU A 88 -14.81 8.18 -19.99
C GLU A 88 -13.58 7.54 -20.63
N ALA A 89 -12.39 7.82 -20.10
CA ALA A 89 -11.15 7.21 -20.58
C ALA A 89 -11.13 5.70 -20.32
N TRP A 90 -11.66 5.25 -19.17
CA TRP A 90 -11.82 3.83 -18.88
C TRP A 90 -12.78 3.15 -19.86
N SER A 91 -13.90 3.81 -20.19
CA SER A 91 -14.87 3.31 -21.17
C SER A 91 -14.26 3.20 -22.57
N GLN A 92 -13.45 4.17 -22.99
CA GLN A 92 -12.72 4.13 -24.27
C GLN A 92 -11.68 3.00 -24.31
N LEU A 93 -11.01 2.73 -23.18
CA LEU A 93 -10.09 1.61 -23.06
C LEU A 93 -10.82 0.28 -23.24
N LEU A 94 -11.97 0.10 -22.58
CA LEU A 94 -12.81 -1.09 -22.74
C LEU A 94 -13.29 -1.24 -24.19
N ASP A 95 -13.81 -0.17 -24.80
CA ASP A 95 -14.27 -0.18 -26.20
C ASP A 95 -13.17 -0.55 -27.19
N SER A 96 -11.95 -0.05 -26.96
CA SER A 96 -10.79 -0.37 -27.79
C SER A 96 -10.37 -1.83 -27.63
N ALA A 97 -10.38 -2.33 -26.39
CA ALA A 97 -10.04 -3.73 -26.11
C ALA A 97 -11.07 -4.70 -26.71
N ILE A 98 -12.36 -4.37 -26.63
CA ILE A 98 -13.44 -5.12 -27.30
C ILE A 98 -13.23 -5.11 -28.81
N HIS A 99 -12.98 -3.93 -29.40
CA HIS A 99 -12.82 -3.78 -30.85
C HIS A 99 -11.65 -4.61 -31.42
N LEU A 100 -10.56 -4.75 -30.66
CA LEU A 100 -9.42 -5.57 -31.06
C LEU A 100 -9.77 -7.06 -31.23
N ILE A 101 -10.77 -7.55 -30.50
CA ILE A 101 -11.07 -8.98 -30.35
C ILE A 101 -12.38 -9.36 -31.06
N ALA A 102 -13.33 -8.44 -31.08
CA ALA A 102 -14.63 -8.56 -31.73
C ALA A 102 -14.95 -7.26 -32.50
N PRO A 103 -14.27 -7.03 -33.65
CA PRO A 103 -14.42 -5.79 -34.43
C PRO A 103 -15.77 -5.67 -35.14
N ILE A 104 -16.51 -6.77 -35.28
CA ILE A 104 -17.74 -6.87 -36.07
C ILE A 104 -18.88 -7.37 -35.17
N GLY A 105 -20.06 -6.78 -35.35
CA GLY A 105 -21.28 -7.16 -34.63
C GLY A 105 -21.63 -6.19 -33.50
N GLN A 106 -22.86 -6.31 -33.02
CA GLN A 106 -23.28 -5.64 -31.79
C GLN A 106 -22.71 -6.41 -30.59
N ILE A 107 -22.30 -5.66 -29.56
CA ILE A 107 -21.78 -6.20 -28.30
C ILE A 107 -22.68 -5.71 -27.18
N THR A 108 -23.06 -6.63 -26.31
CA THR A 108 -23.78 -6.33 -25.08
C THR A 108 -22.85 -6.56 -23.89
N LEU A 109 -22.72 -5.55 -23.03
CA LEU A 109 -21.91 -5.60 -21.82
C LEU A 109 -22.80 -5.99 -20.64
N TYR A 110 -22.35 -6.95 -19.85
CA TYR A 110 -23.08 -7.46 -18.69
C TYR A 110 -22.34 -7.17 -17.40
N GLY A 111 -23.08 -6.63 -16.43
CA GLY A 111 -22.61 -6.36 -15.07
C GLY A 111 -23.58 -6.90 -14.02
N GLY A 112 -23.08 -7.13 -12.82
CA GLY A 112 -23.93 -7.33 -11.64
C GLY A 112 -24.34 -6.00 -10.99
N ARG A 113 -25.00 -6.09 -9.84
CA ARG A 113 -25.26 -4.91 -8.99
C ARG A 113 -23.95 -4.26 -8.51
N ASP A 114 -23.95 -2.93 -8.41
CA ASP A 114 -22.78 -2.10 -8.05
C ASP A 114 -21.59 -2.33 -8.99
N SER A 115 -21.87 -2.70 -10.25
CA SER A 115 -20.85 -2.93 -11.27
C SER A 115 -20.49 -1.65 -12.03
N PHE A 116 -19.70 -1.82 -13.08
CA PHE A 116 -19.25 -0.77 -13.97
C PHE A 116 -20.37 -0.08 -14.77
N VAL A 117 -21.61 -0.60 -14.75
CA VAL A 117 -22.71 -0.16 -15.64
C VAL A 117 -22.99 1.35 -15.50
N GLU A 118 -23.04 1.88 -14.28
CA GLU A 118 -23.26 3.32 -14.05
C GLU A 118 -22.05 4.19 -14.45
N HIS A 119 -20.86 3.59 -14.47
CA HIS A 119 -19.57 4.24 -14.82
C HIS A 119 -19.21 4.10 -16.30
N TYR A 120 -20.01 3.37 -17.09
CA TYR A 120 -19.72 3.14 -18.49
C TYR A 120 -20.39 4.19 -19.37
N HIS A 121 -19.56 4.90 -20.14
CA HIS A 121 -19.96 5.97 -21.05
C HIS A 121 -19.55 5.69 -22.50
N GLY A 122 -19.25 4.43 -22.82
CA GLY A 122 -18.84 4.00 -24.15
C GLY A 122 -20.03 3.72 -25.08
N LYS A 123 -19.74 3.08 -26.22
CA LYS A 123 -20.71 2.89 -27.32
C LYS A 123 -21.57 1.62 -27.24
N HIS A 124 -21.25 0.69 -26.35
CA HIS A 124 -21.91 -0.61 -26.27
C HIS A 124 -23.14 -0.59 -25.36
N GLN A 125 -24.12 -1.44 -25.62
CA GLN A 125 -25.29 -1.56 -24.75
C GLN A 125 -24.86 -2.24 -23.44
N THR A 126 -25.35 -1.75 -22.30
CA THR A 126 -25.16 -2.37 -20.99
C THR A 126 -26.43 -3.05 -20.51
N VAL A 127 -26.27 -4.16 -19.80
CA VAL A 127 -27.34 -4.90 -19.13
C VAL A 127 -26.86 -5.26 -17.72
N GLU A 128 -27.61 -4.81 -16.72
CA GLU A 128 -27.41 -5.23 -15.34
C GLU A 128 -28.29 -6.44 -15.03
N LEU A 129 -27.71 -7.50 -14.47
CA LEU A 129 -28.46 -8.67 -14.01
C LEU A 129 -28.54 -8.67 -12.48
N ASP A 130 -29.76 -8.61 -11.97
CA ASP A 130 -30.06 -8.72 -10.54
C ASP A 130 -29.78 -10.14 -10.02
N ALA A 131 -29.01 -10.23 -8.94
CA ALA A 131 -28.73 -11.50 -8.27
C ALA A 131 -29.76 -11.83 -7.19
N PHE A 132 -30.20 -13.10 -7.12
CA PHE A 132 -31.19 -13.55 -6.14
C PHE A 132 -30.66 -13.66 -4.69
N LYS A 133 -29.34 -13.63 -4.45
CA LYS A 133 -28.73 -13.83 -3.12
C LYS A 133 -27.54 -12.91 -2.88
N TRP A 134 -27.59 -12.21 -1.75
CA TRP A 134 -26.61 -11.20 -1.35
C TRP A 134 -25.38 -11.82 -0.69
N VAL A 135 -24.24 -11.74 -1.36
CA VAL A 135 -22.93 -12.03 -0.77
C VAL A 135 -21.97 -10.97 -1.26
N THR A 136 -21.39 -10.18 -0.35
CA THR A 136 -20.41 -9.16 -0.74
C THR A 136 -19.03 -9.78 -0.85
N GLY A 137 -18.25 -9.33 -1.85
CA GLY A 137 -16.88 -9.80 -2.00
C GLY A 137 -15.98 -9.44 -0.80
N THR A 138 -16.25 -8.30 -0.18
CA THR A 138 -15.52 -7.82 1.00
C THR A 138 -15.71 -8.77 2.19
N ASP A 139 -16.95 -9.16 2.50
CA ASP A 139 -17.21 -10.06 3.64
C ASP A 139 -16.51 -11.41 3.46
N ILE A 140 -16.51 -11.95 2.23
CA ILE A 140 -15.79 -13.19 1.92
C ILE A 140 -14.28 -13.01 2.14
N ARG A 141 -13.68 -11.93 1.60
CA ARG A 141 -12.23 -11.69 1.76
C ARG A 141 -11.84 -11.53 3.22
N GLU A 142 -12.63 -10.80 4.00
CA GLU A 142 -12.39 -10.66 5.44
C GLU A 142 -12.48 -12.00 6.19
N ALA A 143 -13.49 -12.81 5.87
CA ALA A 143 -13.65 -14.13 6.47
C ALA A 143 -12.48 -15.07 6.17
N VAL A 144 -12.03 -15.10 4.89
CA VAL A 144 -10.87 -15.89 4.45
C VAL A 144 -9.60 -15.42 5.16
N GLY A 145 -9.38 -14.10 5.24
CA GLY A 145 -8.17 -13.54 5.87
C GLY A 145 -8.02 -13.83 7.37
N ARG A 146 -9.10 -14.22 8.06
CA ARG A 146 -9.10 -14.52 9.50
C ARG A 146 -8.75 -15.97 9.84
N THR A 147 -8.79 -16.89 8.86
CA THR A 147 -8.67 -18.33 9.14
C THR A 147 -7.52 -18.95 8.32
N PRO A 148 -6.40 -19.34 8.95
CA PRO A 148 -5.33 -20.02 8.24
C PRO A 148 -5.78 -21.42 7.78
N LEU A 149 -5.40 -21.80 6.57
CA LEU A 149 -5.70 -23.10 5.99
C LEU A 149 -4.47 -24.02 6.06
N ALA A 150 -4.68 -25.29 6.38
CA ALA A 150 -3.60 -26.27 6.58
C ALA A 150 -3.05 -26.89 5.28
N SER A 151 -3.72 -26.72 4.15
CA SER A 151 -3.35 -27.38 2.89
C SER A 151 -2.00 -26.90 2.34
N GLU A 152 -1.35 -27.74 1.53
CA GLU A 152 -0.11 -27.36 0.84
C GLU A 152 -0.38 -26.24 -0.17
N GLU A 153 -1.51 -26.31 -0.87
CA GLU A 153 -1.97 -25.35 -1.87
C GLU A 153 -2.17 -23.97 -1.25
N ALA A 154 -2.76 -23.89 -0.05
CA ALA A 154 -2.92 -22.62 0.65
C ALA A 154 -1.57 -22.00 1.00
N ARG A 155 -0.62 -22.81 1.48
CA ARG A 155 0.75 -22.35 1.77
C ARG A 155 1.47 -21.89 0.51
N LYS A 156 1.33 -22.62 -0.60
CA LYS A 156 1.86 -22.20 -1.92
C LYS A 156 1.28 -20.86 -2.37
N GLY A 157 -0.02 -20.63 -2.19
CA GLY A 157 -0.66 -19.37 -2.52
C GLY A 157 -0.13 -18.19 -1.70
N VAL A 158 0.07 -18.38 -0.38
CA VAL A 158 0.67 -17.36 0.50
C VAL A 158 2.10 -17.04 0.07
N ILE A 159 2.92 -18.06 -0.22
CA ILE A 159 4.29 -17.88 -0.70
C ILE A 159 4.31 -17.17 -2.06
N TYR A 160 3.49 -17.62 -3.01
CA TYR A 160 3.39 -17.01 -4.33
C TYR A 160 3.11 -15.52 -4.27
N LEU A 161 2.13 -15.11 -3.45
CA LEU A 161 1.79 -13.70 -3.30
C LEU A 161 2.95 -12.90 -2.68
N ALA A 162 3.63 -13.45 -1.67
CA ALA A 162 4.78 -12.78 -1.03
C ALA A 162 5.95 -12.56 -2.01
N GLU A 163 6.24 -13.54 -2.88
CA GLU A 163 7.33 -13.47 -3.86
C GLU A 163 7.01 -12.56 -5.07
N ASN A 164 5.73 -12.26 -5.31
CA ASN A 164 5.29 -11.42 -6.44
C ASN A 164 4.88 -10.01 -6.03
N GLN A 165 5.36 -9.52 -4.88
CA GLN A 165 5.17 -8.14 -4.44
C GLN A 165 6.40 -7.28 -4.73
N TYR A 166 6.16 -6.00 -4.99
CA TYR A 166 7.24 -5.01 -5.04
C TYR A 166 7.90 -4.89 -3.66
N PRO A 167 9.23 -4.69 -3.60
CA PRO A 167 9.91 -4.37 -2.36
C PRO A 167 9.26 -3.17 -1.68
N ARG A 168 9.04 -3.27 -0.37
CA ARG A 168 8.40 -2.20 0.40
C ARG A 168 9.45 -1.25 0.94
N VAL A 169 9.15 0.03 0.82
CA VAL A 169 9.91 1.09 1.49
C VAL A 169 9.13 1.49 2.73
N ASN A 170 9.69 1.20 3.91
CA ASN A 170 9.10 1.59 5.17
C ASN A 170 9.61 2.98 5.55
N GLN A 171 8.69 3.93 5.65
CA GLN A 171 9.03 5.31 5.99
C GLN A 171 9.26 5.43 7.50
N VAL A 172 10.40 6.00 7.85
CA VAL A 172 10.80 6.32 9.23
C VAL A 172 11.12 7.81 9.31
N VAL A 173 11.02 8.37 10.51
CA VAL A 173 11.57 9.68 10.83
C VAL A 173 12.59 9.56 11.95
N ASP A 174 13.66 10.32 11.85
CA ASP A 174 14.64 10.51 12.91
C ASP A 174 14.75 12.02 13.19
N ILE A 175 15.00 12.42 14.44
CA ILE A 175 15.14 13.83 14.80
C ILE A 175 16.37 14.11 15.69
N ALA A 176 17.19 15.05 15.26
CA ALA A 176 18.23 15.67 16.09
C ALA A 176 17.65 16.82 16.90
N ILE A 177 17.48 16.61 18.20
CA ILE A 177 17.05 17.66 19.13
C ILE A 177 18.31 18.35 19.64
N MET A 178 18.42 19.64 19.37
CA MET A 178 19.62 20.44 19.60
C MET A 178 19.43 21.41 20.76
N ARG A 179 20.50 21.72 21.48
CA ARG A 179 20.51 22.83 22.44
C ARG A 179 21.89 23.46 22.56
N ASN A 180 21.95 24.66 23.10
CA ASN A 180 23.20 25.30 23.52
C ASN A 180 23.35 25.17 25.04
N GLU A 181 24.47 24.64 25.50
CA GLU A 181 24.86 24.59 26.92
C GLU A 181 26.22 25.29 27.08
N GLY A 182 26.18 26.58 27.44
CA GLY A 182 27.35 27.46 27.34
C GLY A 182 27.81 27.57 25.88
N ASP A 183 29.10 27.36 25.63
CA ASP A 183 29.68 27.34 24.28
C ASP A 183 29.56 25.97 23.58
N SER A 184 28.91 24.98 24.22
CA SER A 184 28.75 23.64 23.67
C SER A 184 27.43 23.52 22.90
N ARG A 185 27.53 23.10 21.64
CA ARG A 185 26.38 22.67 20.83
C ARG A 185 26.10 21.20 21.11
N GLN A 186 24.98 20.91 21.74
CA GLN A 186 24.64 19.56 22.18
C GLN A 186 23.46 18.97 21.42
N VAL A 187 23.48 17.64 21.28
CA VAL A 187 22.41 16.84 20.69
C VAL A 187 21.90 15.81 21.68
N LEU A 188 20.57 15.60 21.70
CA LEU A 188 19.95 14.57 22.52
C LEU A 188 19.97 13.23 21.78
N LEU A 189 20.48 12.19 22.44
CA LEU A 189 20.45 10.83 21.94
C LEU A 189 19.78 9.89 22.94
N GLY A 190 19.21 8.81 22.42
CA GLY A 190 18.57 7.74 23.16
C GLY A 190 19.34 6.43 23.12
N GLN A 191 19.17 5.59 24.13
CA GLN A 191 19.63 4.21 24.13
C GLN A 191 18.46 3.28 24.44
N ARG A 192 18.27 2.23 23.63
CA ARG A 192 17.18 1.27 23.80
C ARG A 192 17.35 0.48 25.10
N ARG A 193 16.23 -0.02 25.64
CA ARG A 193 16.21 -0.80 26.89
C ARG A 193 17.03 -2.10 26.82
N ASP A 194 17.18 -2.67 25.63
CA ASP A 194 17.91 -3.94 25.47
C ASP A 194 19.42 -3.75 25.29
N ASP A 195 19.88 -2.50 25.09
CA ASP A 195 21.29 -2.15 24.94
C ASP A 195 21.97 -1.74 26.28
N ARG A 196 21.29 -1.97 27.42
CA ARG A 196 21.64 -1.41 28.74
C ARG A 196 23.05 -1.76 29.26
N ASP A 197 23.64 -2.87 28.82
CA ASP A 197 24.96 -3.34 29.24
C ASP A 197 26.10 -2.87 28.31
N SER A 198 25.78 -2.10 27.26
CA SER A 198 26.75 -1.49 26.37
C SER A 198 26.89 0.01 26.68
N SER A 199 28.13 0.52 26.80
CA SER A 199 28.39 1.96 26.80
C SER A 199 28.25 2.60 25.40
N LEU A 200 27.88 1.80 24.41
CA LEU A 200 27.79 2.11 22.98
C LEU A 200 26.34 1.94 22.50
N ASN A 201 26.02 2.40 21.28
CA ASN A 201 24.70 2.30 20.61
C ASN A 201 23.68 3.37 20.99
N TRP A 202 24.10 4.63 21.03
CA TRP A 202 23.20 5.79 21.09
C TRP A 202 22.58 6.07 19.72
N ARG A 203 21.32 6.48 19.70
CA ARG A 203 20.51 6.71 18.48
C ARG A 203 19.84 8.06 18.56
N PHE A 204 19.55 8.63 17.39
CA PHE A 204 18.59 9.72 17.32
C PHE A 204 17.21 9.18 17.71
N PRO A 205 16.40 9.96 18.44
CA PRO A 205 14.99 9.65 18.62
C PRO A 205 14.29 9.55 17.27
N GLY A 206 13.39 8.58 17.12
CA GLY A 206 12.75 8.32 15.84
C GLY A 206 12.00 6.99 15.77
N GLY A 207 11.14 6.90 14.76
CA GLY A 207 10.24 5.75 14.61
C GLY A 207 9.51 5.73 13.29
N PHE A 208 8.65 4.72 13.11
CA PHE A 208 7.88 4.55 11.89
C PHE A 208 6.81 5.64 11.78
N VAL A 209 6.57 6.08 10.55
CA VAL A 209 5.43 6.95 10.25
C VAL A 209 4.15 6.14 10.32
N ASP A 210 3.18 6.63 11.08
CA ASP A 210 1.85 6.03 11.21
C ASP A 210 0.94 6.50 10.06
N ALA A 211 -0.01 5.66 9.65
CA ALA A 211 -1.00 6.03 8.63
C ALA A 211 -1.91 7.21 9.05
N SER A 212 -1.96 7.53 10.34
CA SER A 212 -2.68 8.67 10.92
C SER A 212 -1.82 9.93 11.08
N ASP A 213 -0.50 9.88 10.86
CA ASP A 213 0.35 11.06 10.89
C ASP A 213 0.01 12.00 9.73
N ALA A 214 -0.25 13.27 10.04
CA ALA A 214 -0.62 14.27 9.02
C ALA A 214 0.55 14.70 8.11
N SER A 215 1.79 14.57 8.61
CA SER A 215 3.02 14.87 7.87
C SER A 215 4.23 14.22 8.56
N LEU A 216 5.40 14.26 7.92
CA LEU A 216 6.65 13.78 8.51
C LEU A 216 7.06 14.62 9.74
N GLU A 217 6.81 15.94 9.70
CA GLU A 217 7.02 16.83 10.83
C GLU A 217 6.11 16.48 12.01
N ALA A 218 4.87 16.06 11.73
CA ALA A 218 3.95 15.59 12.76
C ALA A 218 4.46 14.29 13.40
N ALA A 219 4.94 13.34 12.58
CA ALA A 219 5.57 12.12 13.06
C ALA A 219 6.81 12.44 13.93
N CYS A 220 7.70 13.34 13.50
CA CYS A 220 8.86 13.75 14.28
C CYS A 220 8.48 14.30 15.67
N ARG A 221 7.43 15.13 15.75
CA ARG A 221 6.94 15.68 17.01
C ARG A 221 6.38 14.60 17.93
N ARG A 222 5.65 13.64 17.35
CA ARG A 222 5.11 12.48 18.07
C ARG A 222 6.24 11.63 18.65
N GLU A 223 7.16 11.17 17.81
CA GLU A 223 8.31 10.35 18.20
C GLU A 223 9.21 11.07 19.23
N SER A 224 9.52 12.35 19.03
CA SER A 224 10.30 13.15 19.98
C SER A 224 9.65 13.16 21.36
N LYS A 225 8.33 13.36 21.41
CA LYS A 225 7.58 13.41 22.68
C LYS A 225 7.49 12.04 23.33
N GLU A 226 7.21 10.99 22.56
CA GLU A 226 7.04 9.62 23.05
C GLU A 226 8.35 9.04 23.61
N GLU A 227 9.46 9.21 22.90
CA GLU A 227 10.74 8.60 23.27
C GLU A 227 11.55 9.45 24.26
N THR A 228 11.41 10.79 24.23
CA THR A 228 12.29 11.69 25.00
C THR A 228 11.59 12.67 25.93
N ASN A 229 10.25 12.76 25.86
CA ASN A 229 9.44 13.75 26.57
C ASN A 229 9.79 15.22 26.22
N ILE A 230 10.43 15.44 25.05
CA ILE A 230 10.73 16.76 24.52
C ILE A 230 9.68 17.14 23.47
N MET A 231 9.29 18.42 23.46
CA MET A 231 8.50 18.98 22.38
C MET A 231 9.43 19.65 21.36
N ALA A 232 9.69 18.94 20.26
CA ALA A 232 10.43 19.46 19.12
C ALA A 232 9.55 20.43 18.31
N GLU A 233 9.64 21.72 18.61
CA GLU A 233 8.92 22.72 17.83
C GLU A 233 9.64 23.01 16.52
N SER A 234 8.89 22.98 15.42
CA SER A 234 9.35 23.35 14.07
C SER A 234 10.53 22.51 13.57
N PRO A 235 10.37 21.18 13.44
CA PRO A 235 11.41 20.34 12.89
C PRO A 235 11.71 20.74 11.45
N GLU A 236 12.99 20.98 11.18
CA GLU A 236 13.55 21.34 9.90
C GLU A 236 14.10 20.09 9.22
N TYR A 237 13.66 19.82 7.99
CA TYR A 237 14.15 18.69 7.21
C TYR A 237 15.63 18.89 6.84
N LEU A 238 16.47 17.90 7.14
CA LEU A 238 17.88 17.89 6.75
C LEU A 238 18.13 17.05 5.51
N CYS A 239 17.70 15.79 5.53
CA CYS A 239 17.94 14.85 4.44
C CYS A 239 17.06 13.61 4.56
N SER A 240 17.08 12.77 3.52
CA SER A 240 16.48 11.44 3.54
C SER A 240 17.46 10.43 2.99
N MET A 241 17.55 9.26 3.61
CA MET A 241 18.47 8.22 3.15
C MET A 241 18.01 6.81 3.49
N PRO A 242 18.42 5.80 2.70
CA PRO A 242 18.12 4.41 3.01
C PRO A 242 18.94 3.96 4.23
N ILE A 243 18.25 3.39 5.22
CA ILE A 243 18.89 2.77 6.39
C ILE A 243 18.78 1.26 6.28
N ARG A 244 19.93 0.58 6.34
CA ARG A 244 19.99 -0.89 6.34
C ARG A 244 19.68 -1.42 7.72
N ASP A 245 18.44 -1.81 7.93
CA ASP A 245 17.99 -2.44 9.16
C ASP A 245 17.90 -3.96 8.99
N SER A 246 18.50 -4.72 9.90
CA SER A 246 18.53 -6.19 9.85
C SER A 246 17.15 -6.84 9.99
N ARG A 247 16.16 -6.09 10.49
CA ARG A 247 14.75 -6.50 10.54
C ARG A 247 14.12 -6.49 9.14
N MET A 248 14.63 -5.66 8.22
CA MET A 248 14.16 -5.60 6.84
C MET A 248 14.87 -6.68 6.01
N LYS A 249 14.23 -7.85 5.94
CA LYS A 249 14.70 -9.00 5.15
C LYS A 249 13.94 -9.05 3.83
N GLY A 250 14.52 -9.68 2.81
CA GLY A 250 13.82 -9.95 1.56
C GLY A 250 13.71 -8.76 0.59
N GLY A 251 14.55 -7.73 0.74
CA GLY A 251 14.62 -6.60 -0.19
C GLY A 251 13.86 -5.35 0.25
N ASP A 252 13.04 -5.45 1.30
CA ASP A 252 12.46 -4.29 1.97
C ASP A 252 13.57 -3.38 2.53
N ILE A 253 13.32 -2.07 2.53
CA ILE A 253 14.26 -1.08 3.08
C ILE A 253 13.55 -0.10 4.00
N ILE A 254 14.30 0.50 4.93
CA ILE A 254 13.87 1.72 5.60
C ILE A 254 14.36 2.90 4.77
N MET A 255 13.47 3.85 4.51
CA MET A 255 13.84 5.21 4.09
C MET A 255 13.55 6.13 5.27
N THR A 256 14.59 6.68 5.90
CA THR A 256 14.39 7.66 6.97
C THR A 256 14.38 9.07 6.40
N ALA A 257 13.50 9.93 6.91
CA ALA A 257 13.59 11.37 6.78
C ALA A 257 14.13 11.94 8.09
N PHE A 258 15.27 12.62 8.01
CA PHE A 258 15.99 13.13 9.17
C PHE A 258 15.77 14.62 9.33
N PHE A 259 15.37 15.01 10.52
CA PHE A 259 15.05 16.39 10.88
C PHE A 259 15.98 16.89 11.99
N LYS A 260 16.09 18.21 12.12
CA LYS A 260 16.62 18.86 13.32
C LYS A 260 15.58 19.78 13.95
N ALA A 261 15.64 19.96 15.25
CA ALA A 261 14.86 20.98 15.95
C ALA A 261 15.61 21.49 17.18
N GLU A 262 15.35 22.74 17.57
CA GLU A 262 15.84 23.25 18.85
C GLU A 262 15.01 22.72 20.01
N HIS A 263 15.67 22.48 21.13
CA HIS A 263 15.03 22.21 22.41
C HIS A 263 14.34 23.48 22.90
N VAL A 264 13.02 23.46 22.89
CA VAL A 264 12.20 24.59 23.39
C VAL A 264 11.74 24.32 24.83
N MET A 265 11.15 23.15 25.08
CA MET A 265 10.65 22.79 26.40
C MET A 265 10.60 21.29 26.66
N GLY A 266 10.46 20.93 27.93
CA GLY A 266 10.46 19.54 28.41
C GLY A 266 11.78 19.16 29.08
N SER A 267 11.71 18.22 30.01
CA SER A 267 12.88 17.61 30.62
C SER A 267 13.12 16.25 29.97
N PRO A 268 14.34 15.97 29.47
CA PRO A 268 14.63 14.68 28.84
C PRO A 268 14.32 13.52 29.78
N GLY A 269 13.43 12.65 29.35
CA GLY A 269 13.07 11.43 30.04
C GLY A 269 12.88 10.32 29.02
N ALA A 270 13.52 9.17 29.25
CA ALA A 270 13.37 8.04 28.36
C ALA A 270 11.93 7.51 28.43
N GLY A 271 11.29 7.42 27.27
CA GLY A 271 9.97 6.84 27.09
C GLY A 271 10.00 5.71 26.06
N ASP A 272 8.88 4.98 25.99
CA ASP A 272 8.66 3.86 25.08
C ASP A 272 9.85 2.89 24.98
N ASP A 273 10.44 2.73 23.80
CA ASP A 273 11.54 1.82 23.49
C ASP A 273 12.89 2.27 24.08
N LEU A 274 13.02 3.53 24.50
CA LEU A 274 14.23 4.05 25.13
C LEU A 274 14.29 3.67 26.61
N GLY A 275 15.49 3.28 27.05
CA GLY A 275 15.83 3.07 28.45
C GLY A 275 16.58 4.23 29.07
N ARG A 276 17.28 5.03 28.25
CA ARG A 276 18.06 6.20 28.66
C ARG A 276 18.04 7.26 27.55
N VAL A 277 18.14 8.52 27.95
CA VAL A 277 18.39 9.66 27.07
C VAL A 277 19.52 10.50 27.67
N GLY A 278 20.32 11.14 26.83
CA GLY A 278 21.48 11.92 27.27
C GLY A 278 21.86 12.98 26.25
N TRP A 279 22.38 14.11 26.76
CA TRP A 279 22.93 15.17 25.94
C TRP A 279 24.40 14.92 25.66
N PHE A 280 24.80 15.09 24.40
CA PHE A 280 26.16 14.89 23.94
C PHE A 280 26.66 16.14 23.22
N ASP A 281 27.87 16.58 23.53
CA ASP A 281 28.55 17.64 22.76
C ASP A 281 28.79 17.13 21.34
N LEU A 282 28.14 17.76 20.36
CA LEU A 282 28.08 17.30 18.97
C LEU A 282 29.48 17.22 18.35
N LEU A 283 30.33 18.21 18.61
CA LEU A 283 31.67 18.29 18.01
C LEU A 283 32.68 17.38 18.70
N LYS A 284 32.39 16.92 19.93
CA LYS A 284 33.23 15.97 20.69
C LYS A 284 32.69 14.54 20.66
N LEU A 285 31.51 14.31 20.07
CA LEU A 285 30.86 13.01 20.02
C LEU A 285 31.67 12.04 19.14
N SER A 286 32.28 11.03 19.76
CA SER A 286 32.96 9.97 19.03
C SER A 286 31.95 9.06 18.33
N LYS A 287 32.19 8.77 17.05
CA LYS A 287 31.36 7.86 16.23
C LYS A 287 31.14 6.50 16.91
N GLY A 288 32.09 6.01 17.71
CA GLY A 288 31.95 4.73 18.40
C GLY A 288 30.79 4.66 19.40
N TYR A 289 30.28 5.81 19.87
CA TYR A 289 29.11 5.85 20.76
C TYR A 289 27.80 5.71 20.01
N VAL A 290 27.74 6.08 18.73
CA VAL A 290 26.51 6.11 17.95
C VAL A 290 26.29 4.77 17.27
N TYR A 291 25.04 4.30 17.29
CA TYR A 291 24.67 3.05 16.65
C TYR A 291 25.03 3.11 15.15
N PRO A 292 25.65 2.06 14.58
CA PRO A 292 26.21 2.12 13.22
C PRO A 292 25.24 2.64 12.14
N ASN A 293 23.95 2.31 12.25
CA ASN A 293 22.94 2.75 11.30
C ASN A 293 22.63 4.26 11.35
N HIS A 294 22.92 4.93 12.47
CA HIS A 294 22.69 6.38 12.63
C HIS A 294 23.97 7.20 12.36
N LEU A 295 25.11 6.55 12.08
CA LEU A 295 26.34 7.26 11.72
C LEU A 295 26.18 8.17 10.49
N PRO A 296 25.51 7.74 9.39
CA PRO A 296 25.25 8.62 8.27
C PRO A 296 24.40 9.85 8.63
N LEU A 297 23.46 9.70 9.57
CA LEU A 297 22.64 10.81 10.08
C LEU A 297 23.48 11.79 10.90
N LEU A 298 24.36 11.27 11.76
CA LEU A 298 25.30 12.11 12.52
C LEU A 298 26.21 12.91 11.59
N GLU A 299 26.74 12.28 10.54
CA GLU A 299 27.59 12.95 9.55
C GLU A 299 26.83 14.07 8.82
N ALA A 300 25.56 13.82 8.43
CA ALA A 300 24.70 14.83 7.83
C ALA A 300 24.41 16.01 8.78
N LEU A 301 24.16 15.73 10.06
CA LEU A 301 23.95 16.76 11.09
C LEU A 301 25.19 17.64 11.27
N ILE A 302 26.36 17.03 11.46
CA ILE A 302 27.63 17.76 11.65
C ILE A 302 27.92 18.64 10.42
N ALA A 303 27.71 18.11 9.21
CA ALA A 303 27.90 18.89 7.98
C ALA A 303 26.96 20.10 7.91
N SER A 304 25.69 19.94 8.30
CA SER A 304 24.72 21.04 8.36
C SER A 304 25.14 22.12 9.35
N GLU A 305 25.58 21.75 10.56
CA GLU A 305 25.96 22.73 11.59
C GLU A 305 27.23 23.50 11.23
N ILE A 306 28.21 22.85 10.58
CA ILE A 306 29.41 23.52 10.08
C ILE A 306 29.06 24.52 8.98
N ALA A 307 28.14 24.18 8.07
CA ALA A 307 27.70 25.07 7.01
C ALA A 307 26.97 26.31 7.56
N SER A 308 26.14 26.14 8.60
CA SER A 308 25.40 27.25 9.22
C SER A 308 26.25 28.14 10.13
N GLY A 309 27.38 27.66 10.66
CA GLY A 309 28.28 28.45 11.52
C GLY A 309 29.38 29.22 10.78
N GLY A 310 29.41 29.15 9.45
CA GLY A 310 30.39 29.82 8.58
C GLY A 310 29.93 31.14 7.96
N GLU A 311 28.72 31.62 8.30
CA GLU A 311 28.20 32.96 8.00
C GLU A 311 28.43 33.93 9.19
#